data_AF-A0A1I1AIJ3-F1
#
_entry.id   AF-A0A1I1AIJ3-F1
#
_cell.length_a   1.000
_cell.length_b   1.000
_cell.length_c   1.000
_cell.angle_alpha   90.00
_cell.angle_beta   90.00
_cell.angle_gamma   90.00
#
_symmetry.space_group_name_H-M   'P 1'
#
loop_
_entity.id
_entity.type
_entity.pdbx_description
1 polymer ?
#
loop_
_entity_poly.entity_id
_entity_poly.type
_entity_poly.pdbx_seq_one_letter_code
_entity_poly.pdbx_strand_id
1 'polypeptide(L)'
;MKRNSIKKLLTLMLAFVMAFTLYLPAAAEEQQPTEPVTQNTITVSVKVRTTALNEKTLTSNEKVTLPAGSTALDAIRAVYGGLHLKTTVKDGVTYYEDGMLKWHTSQWGNYLTAVKVPGHSNTNKYFGDNGTPSTWHISSGEGYKFIGNLNDLEDDLYGEGNINSTFTNKVNENGYLSEKDYNKYAGWMIIINKSTDNLGCDQVLKNNDKVDLNFTMFMGFDLGQKSWAENAQGQWVEKPAWTIYSFENNEFPIIL
;
A
#
# COMPACT_ATOMS: atom_id res chain seq x y z
N MET A 1 -3.18 15.66 60.07
CA MET A 1 -3.60 14.39 59.43
C MET A 1 -3.20 14.43 57.96
N LYS A 2 -2.30 13.51 57.56
CA LYS A 2 -1.91 13.00 56.21
C LYS A 2 -1.59 14.01 55.08
N ARG A 3 -0.31 14.24 54.73
CA ARG A 3 0.58 13.48 53.80
C ARG A 3 0.21 13.54 52.30
N ASN A 4 1.16 14.09 51.55
CA ASN A 4 1.70 13.63 50.25
C ASN A 4 0.98 13.95 48.92
N SER A 5 1.62 14.87 48.18
CA SER A 5 2.13 14.68 46.81
C SER A 5 1.59 13.49 46.00
N ILE A 6 0.76 13.79 45.00
CA ILE A 6 0.41 12.85 43.93
C ILE A 6 1.39 13.01 42.78
N LYS A 7 2.13 11.93 42.54
CA LYS A 7 3.09 11.72 41.45
C LYS A 7 2.35 11.29 40.18
N LYS A 8 3.00 11.56 39.04
CA LYS A 8 2.82 11.08 37.65
C LYS A 8 2.01 9.77 37.47
N LEU A 9 1.15 9.74 36.45
CA LEU A 9 0.60 8.53 35.81
C LEU A 9 0.39 8.88 34.32
N LEU A 10 1.36 8.66 33.42
CA LEU A 10 1.59 7.44 32.63
C LEU A 10 0.30 6.70 32.25
N THR A 11 -0.31 7.10 31.14
CA THR A 11 -1.42 6.36 30.53
C THR A 11 -0.87 5.12 29.83
N LEU A 12 -1.24 4.00 30.43
CA LEU A 12 -0.94 2.61 30.08
C LEU A 12 -1.50 2.27 28.69
N MET A 13 -0.64 1.83 27.77
CA MET A 13 -1.08 1.12 26.57
C MET A 13 -1.71 -0.21 26.99
N LEU A 14 -2.97 -0.40 26.59
CA LEU A 14 -3.76 -1.58 26.86
C LEU A 14 -3.39 -2.67 25.84
N ALA A 15 -2.52 -3.60 26.23
CA ALA A 15 -2.32 -4.85 25.49
C ALA A 15 -3.46 -5.80 25.86
N PHE A 16 -4.42 -6.00 24.96
CA PHE A 16 -5.45 -7.04 25.08
C PHE A 16 -4.89 -8.35 24.53
N VAL A 17 -4.48 -9.26 25.41
CA VAL A 17 -4.33 -10.69 25.07
C VAL A 17 -5.43 -11.43 25.83
N MET A 18 -6.54 -11.71 25.16
CA MET A 18 -7.56 -12.63 25.69
C MET A 18 -7.08 -14.07 25.45
N ALA A 19 -6.54 -14.70 26.48
CA ALA A 19 -6.41 -16.15 26.53
C ALA A 19 -7.74 -16.73 27.06
N PHE A 20 -8.49 -17.44 26.22
CA PHE A 20 -9.63 -18.24 26.66
C PHE A 20 -9.10 -19.49 27.38
N THR A 21 -9.23 -19.53 28.71
CA THR A 21 -9.15 -20.76 29.50
C THR A 21 -10.57 -21.23 29.82
N LEU A 22 -11.02 -22.31 29.17
CA LEU A 22 -12.18 -23.07 29.64
C LEU A 22 -11.70 -24.12 30.65
N TYR A 23 -12.35 -24.14 31.80
CA TYR A 23 -11.97 -24.86 33.01
C TYR A 23 -12.74 -26.18 33.14
N LEU A 24 -12.04 -27.26 33.55
CA LEU A 24 -12.40 -28.32 34.54
C LEU A 24 -12.22 -29.79 34.04
N PRO A 25 -12.02 -30.80 34.93
CA PRO A 25 -10.76 -31.07 35.64
C PRO A 25 -10.35 -32.57 35.57
N ALA A 26 -9.07 -32.93 35.54
CA ALA A 26 -8.60 -34.25 36.03
C ALA A 26 -7.07 -34.36 36.02
N ALA A 27 -6.53 -34.90 37.13
CA ALA A 27 -5.16 -35.35 37.37
C ALA A 27 -4.06 -34.28 37.34
N ALA A 28 -3.53 -33.99 38.54
CA ALA A 28 -2.32 -33.22 38.75
C ALA A 28 -1.10 -34.01 38.27
N GLU A 29 -0.62 -33.70 37.07
CA GLU A 29 0.81 -33.74 36.77
C GLU A 29 1.38 -32.36 37.07
N GLU A 30 2.46 -32.31 37.85
CA GLU A 30 3.18 -31.09 38.18
C GLU A 30 3.81 -30.55 36.87
N GLN A 31 3.04 -29.78 36.11
CA GLN A 31 3.55 -29.11 34.92
C GLN A 31 4.57 -28.06 35.37
N GLN A 32 5.83 -28.36 35.08
CA GLN A 32 6.95 -27.43 35.15
C GLN A 32 6.51 -26.07 34.58
N PRO A 33 6.73 -24.95 35.29
CA PRO A 33 6.30 -23.65 34.80
C PRO A 33 6.94 -23.42 33.43
N THR A 34 6.12 -23.41 32.39
CA THR A 34 6.55 -23.04 31.05
C THR A 34 7.03 -21.60 31.15
N GLU A 35 8.32 -21.39 30.91
CA GLU A 35 8.87 -20.04 30.78
C GLU A 35 7.99 -19.25 29.80
N PRO A 36 7.70 -17.96 30.07
CA PRO A 36 6.97 -17.15 29.10
C PRO A 36 7.77 -17.17 27.80
N VAL A 37 7.22 -17.83 26.78
CA VAL A 37 7.79 -17.79 25.43
C VAL A 37 7.81 -16.33 25.04
N THR A 38 8.99 -15.71 25.07
CA THR A 38 9.21 -14.41 24.46
C THR A 38 8.99 -14.62 22.97
N GLN A 39 7.77 -14.34 22.50
CA GLN A 39 7.49 -14.28 21.07
C GLN A 39 8.49 -13.29 20.48
N ASN A 40 9.32 -13.78 19.56
CA ASN A 40 10.24 -12.92 18.85
C ASN A 40 9.39 -11.95 18.02
N THR A 41 9.48 -10.65 18.29
CA THR A 41 8.70 -9.61 17.60
C THR A 41 9.59 -8.73 16.73
N ILE A 42 9.03 -8.19 15.65
CA ILE A 42 9.61 -7.15 14.82
C ILE A 42 8.80 -5.88 14.93
N THR A 43 9.42 -4.72 14.79
CA THR A 43 8.73 -3.43 14.64
C THR A 43 9.06 -2.85 13.27
N VAL A 44 8.05 -2.49 12.50
CA VAL A 44 8.18 -1.98 11.13
C VAL A 44 7.44 -0.65 10.98
N SER A 45 7.79 0.15 9.98
CA SER A 45 7.07 1.37 9.61
C SER A 45 6.24 1.13 8.36
N VAL A 46 4.98 1.57 8.34
CA VAL A 46 4.05 1.34 7.24
C VAL A 46 3.40 2.65 6.80
N LYS A 47 3.28 2.83 5.48
CA LYS A 47 2.57 3.96 4.84
C LYS A 47 1.70 3.50 3.69
N VAL A 48 0.58 4.20 3.48
CA VAL A 48 -0.22 4.14 2.26
C VAL A 48 -0.33 5.53 1.65
N ARG A 49 0.08 5.69 0.38
CA ARG A 49 0.23 7.00 -0.28
C ARG A 49 -0.16 6.96 -1.75
N THR A 50 -0.41 8.14 -2.30
CA THR A 50 -0.79 8.38 -3.70
C THR A 50 0.18 9.39 -4.33
N THR A 51 1.48 9.17 -4.12
CA THR A 51 2.52 10.18 -4.43
C THR A 51 2.53 10.59 -5.90
N ALA A 52 2.32 9.62 -6.82
CA ALA A 52 2.23 9.90 -8.25
C ALA A 52 1.01 10.76 -8.62
N LEU A 53 -0.02 10.78 -7.78
CA LEU A 53 -1.27 11.51 -8.02
C LEU A 53 -1.25 12.95 -7.50
N ASN A 54 -0.07 13.56 -7.36
CA ASN A 54 0.13 14.90 -6.78
C ASN A 54 -0.36 15.05 -5.32
N GLU A 55 -0.72 13.95 -4.64
CA GLU A 55 -1.11 13.97 -3.23
C GLU A 55 -0.05 13.36 -2.33
N LYS A 56 0.19 14.01 -1.20
CA LYS A 56 1.38 13.70 -0.40
C LYS A 56 1.21 12.46 0.46
N THR A 57 -0.01 12.05 0.87
CA THR A 57 -0.22 10.94 1.82
C THR A 57 -1.71 10.62 2.02
N LEU A 58 -2.15 9.35 1.90
CA LEU A 58 -3.51 8.93 2.32
C LEU A 58 -3.61 8.65 3.82
N THR A 59 -2.50 8.26 4.46
CA THR A 59 -2.43 7.81 5.85
C THR A 59 -1.11 8.18 6.54
N SER A 60 -1.12 8.52 7.82
CA SER A 60 0.10 8.86 8.58
C SER A 60 1.16 7.75 8.57
N ASN A 61 2.42 8.09 8.86
CA ASN A 61 3.45 7.08 9.08
C ASN A 61 3.14 6.32 10.38
N GLU A 62 2.87 5.03 10.28
CA GLU A 62 2.55 4.21 11.44
C GLU A 62 3.67 3.22 11.73
N LYS A 63 3.94 3.01 13.02
CA LYS A 63 4.83 1.93 13.48
C LYS A 63 3.99 0.83 14.08
N VAL A 64 4.26 -0.41 13.67
CA VAL A 64 3.53 -1.57 14.15
C VAL A 64 4.50 -2.65 14.61
N THR A 65 4.20 -3.26 15.76
CA THR A 65 4.94 -4.40 16.31
C THR A 65 4.17 -5.68 16.03
N LEU A 66 4.83 -6.64 15.40
CA LEU A 66 4.25 -7.90 14.90
C LEU A 66 5.13 -9.08 15.30
N PRO A 67 4.60 -10.31 15.31
CA PRO A 67 5.43 -11.50 15.40
C PRO A 67 6.48 -11.56 14.27
N ALA A 68 7.67 -12.07 14.56
CA ALA A 68 8.65 -12.39 13.53
C ALA A 68 8.09 -13.43 12.55
N GLY A 69 8.31 -13.22 11.25
CA GLY A 69 7.71 -14.03 10.18
C GLY A 69 6.48 -13.38 9.54
N SER A 70 5.95 -12.28 10.08
CA SER A 70 4.88 -11.51 9.43
C SER A 70 5.32 -10.92 8.09
N THR A 71 4.35 -10.83 7.18
CA THR A 71 4.51 -10.33 5.81
C THR A 71 4.23 -8.82 5.69
N ALA A 72 4.52 -8.25 4.53
CA ALA A 72 4.11 -6.88 4.20
C ALA A 72 2.58 -6.70 4.30
N LEU A 73 1.79 -7.67 3.83
CA LEU A 73 0.33 -7.63 3.96
C LEU A 73 -0.13 -7.65 5.41
N ASP A 74 0.49 -8.47 6.27
CA ASP A 74 0.16 -8.49 7.70
C ASP A 74 0.42 -7.13 8.35
N ALA A 75 1.54 -6.48 8.00
CA ALA A 75 1.86 -5.17 8.54
C ALA A 75 0.90 -4.08 8.07
N ILE A 76 0.51 -4.08 6.79
CA ILE A 76 -0.46 -3.12 6.25
C ILE A 76 -1.85 -3.37 6.87
N ARG A 77 -2.28 -4.63 7.02
CA ARG A 77 -3.56 -4.99 7.65
C ARG A 77 -3.60 -4.63 9.14
N ALA A 78 -2.51 -4.81 9.87
CA ALA A 78 -2.47 -4.47 11.29
C ALA A 78 -2.66 -2.97 11.56
N VAL A 79 -2.33 -2.11 10.58
CA VAL A 79 -2.51 -0.65 10.68
C VAL A 79 -3.83 -0.19 10.04
N TYR A 80 -4.15 -0.70 8.85
CA TYR A 80 -5.20 -0.17 7.98
C TYR A 80 -6.34 -1.15 7.67
N GLY A 81 -6.27 -2.35 8.26
CA GLY A 81 -7.35 -3.33 8.26
C GLY A 81 -8.55 -2.86 9.08
N GLY A 82 -9.64 -3.61 8.92
CA GLY A 82 -10.88 -3.39 9.63
C GLY A 82 -11.07 -4.42 10.75
N LEU A 83 -12.23 -4.34 11.41
CA LEU A 83 -12.60 -5.32 12.43
C LEU A 83 -12.95 -6.69 11.84
N HIS A 84 -13.38 -6.71 10.57
CA HIS A 84 -13.90 -7.89 9.92
C HIS A 84 -13.37 -7.99 8.49
N LEU A 85 -12.76 -9.15 8.20
CA LEU A 85 -12.42 -9.55 6.85
C LEU A 85 -13.71 -9.91 6.10
N LYS A 86 -13.95 -9.25 4.99
CA LYS A 86 -15.03 -9.58 4.06
C LYS A 86 -14.45 -10.34 2.87
N THR A 87 -15.17 -11.36 2.42
CA THR A 87 -14.78 -12.19 1.28
C THR A 87 -15.89 -12.16 0.23
N THR A 88 -15.55 -11.92 -1.03
CA THR A 88 -16.48 -11.89 -2.15
C THR A 88 -15.90 -12.71 -3.30
N VAL A 89 -16.71 -13.53 -3.96
CA VAL A 89 -16.30 -14.26 -5.18
C VAL A 89 -16.90 -13.57 -6.40
N LYS A 90 -16.06 -13.23 -7.38
CA LYS A 90 -16.48 -12.63 -8.65
C LYS A 90 -15.70 -13.30 -9.78
N ASP A 91 -16.41 -13.79 -10.79
CA ASP A 91 -15.83 -14.45 -11.97
C ASP A 91 -14.84 -15.58 -11.61
N GLY A 92 -15.15 -16.31 -10.52
CA GLY A 92 -14.29 -17.40 -10.00
C GLY A 92 -13.07 -16.94 -9.19
N VAL A 93 -12.86 -15.64 -9.01
CA VAL A 93 -11.79 -15.06 -8.20
C VAL A 93 -12.33 -14.64 -6.84
N THR A 94 -11.65 -15.07 -5.78
CA THR A 94 -11.95 -14.66 -4.40
C THR A 94 -11.21 -13.38 -4.06
N TYR A 95 -11.97 -12.32 -3.80
CA TYR A 95 -11.49 -11.03 -3.30
C TYR A 95 -11.70 -10.93 -1.80
N TYR A 96 -10.72 -10.31 -1.15
CA TYR A 96 -10.70 -10.01 0.27
C TYR A 96 -10.75 -8.50 0.46
N GLU A 97 -11.58 -8.04 1.40
CA GLU A 97 -11.69 -6.66 1.81
C GLU A 97 -11.47 -6.59 3.32
N ASP A 98 -10.54 -5.74 3.76
CA ASP A 98 -10.22 -5.56 5.18
C ASP A 98 -9.88 -4.09 5.44
N GLY A 99 -10.79 -3.37 6.11
CA GLY A 99 -10.65 -1.94 6.36
C GLY A 99 -10.67 -1.14 5.05
N MET A 100 -9.55 -0.49 4.73
CA MET A 100 -9.40 0.21 3.45
C MET A 100 -8.81 -0.67 2.33
N LEU A 101 -8.36 -1.89 2.62
CA LEU A 101 -7.61 -2.71 1.67
C LEU A 101 -8.52 -3.64 0.89
N LYS A 102 -8.21 -3.86 -0.39
CA LYS A 102 -8.83 -4.89 -1.23
C LYS A 102 -7.77 -5.64 -2.04
N TRP A 103 -7.77 -6.97 -1.96
CA TRP A 103 -6.81 -7.82 -2.66
C TRP A 103 -7.44 -9.13 -3.11
N HIS A 104 -6.72 -9.87 -3.95
CA HIS A 104 -6.98 -11.29 -4.18
C HIS A 104 -5.66 -12.06 -4.16
N THR A 105 -5.76 -13.38 -4.10
CA THR A 105 -4.60 -14.25 -4.29
C THR A 105 -4.50 -14.62 -5.77
N SER A 106 -3.32 -14.42 -6.36
CA SER A 106 -2.97 -14.81 -7.72
C SER A 106 -2.02 -16.02 -7.69
N GLN A 107 -1.63 -16.54 -8.85
CA GLN A 107 -0.58 -17.57 -8.94
C GLN A 107 0.79 -17.09 -8.42
N TRP A 108 0.99 -15.77 -8.31
CA TRP A 108 2.23 -15.15 -7.85
C TRP A 108 2.17 -14.69 -6.39
N GLY A 109 1.06 -14.98 -5.69
CA GLY A 109 0.84 -14.52 -4.32
C GLY A 109 -0.28 -13.47 -4.21
N ASN A 110 -0.37 -12.84 -3.04
CA ASN A 110 -1.37 -11.82 -2.75
C ASN A 110 -1.08 -10.53 -3.54
N TYR A 111 -2.13 -9.98 -4.14
CA TYR A 111 -2.05 -8.78 -4.96
C TYR A 111 -3.09 -7.74 -4.50
N LEU A 112 -2.61 -6.62 -3.97
CA LEU A 112 -3.45 -5.49 -3.57
C LEU A 112 -3.99 -4.78 -4.81
N THR A 113 -5.29 -4.93 -5.02
CA THR A 113 -6.01 -4.41 -6.19
C THR A 113 -6.53 -3.00 -6.01
N ALA A 114 -6.90 -2.63 -4.78
CA ALA A 114 -7.46 -1.32 -4.50
C ALA A 114 -7.28 -0.90 -3.04
N VAL A 115 -7.29 0.41 -2.83
CA VAL A 115 -7.40 1.04 -1.50
C VAL A 115 -8.59 1.97 -1.50
N LYS A 116 -9.34 1.97 -0.41
CA LYS A 116 -10.51 2.82 -0.21
C LYS A 116 -10.11 4.28 -0.18
N VAL A 117 -10.68 5.06 -1.10
CA VAL A 117 -10.50 6.52 -1.20
C VAL A 117 -11.92 7.11 -1.27
N PRO A 118 -12.48 7.58 -0.15
CA PRO A 118 -13.85 8.07 -0.10
C PRO A 118 -14.13 9.14 -1.16
N GLY A 119 -15.22 8.96 -1.91
CA GLY A 119 -15.63 9.89 -2.96
C GLY A 119 -14.93 9.73 -4.31
N HIS A 120 -13.88 8.91 -4.43
CA HIS A 120 -13.24 8.64 -5.73
C HIS A 120 -14.24 7.99 -6.70
N SER A 121 -14.39 8.56 -7.89
CA SER A 121 -15.38 8.13 -8.89
C SER A 121 -15.07 8.73 -10.26
N ASN A 122 -15.79 8.33 -11.32
CA ASN A 122 -15.59 8.89 -12.66
C ASN A 122 -15.80 10.41 -12.76
N THR A 123 -16.48 11.02 -11.80
CA THR A 123 -16.71 12.47 -11.70
C THR A 123 -16.01 13.10 -10.50
N ASN A 124 -15.08 12.39 -9.87
CA ASN A 124 -14.25 12.88 -8.78
C ASN A 124 -12.95 12.08 -8.72
N LYS A 125 -12.07 12.33 -9.68
CA LYS A 125 -10.73 11.74 -9.82
C LYS A 125 -9.65 12.78 -9.51
N TYR A 126 -8.41 12.34 -9.33
CA TYR A 126 -7.24 13.19 -9.08
C TYR A 126 -6.89 14.05 -10.30
N PHE A 127 -7.08 13.50 -11.50
CA PHE A 127 -6.84 14.16 -12.78
C PHE A 127 -8.03 14.00 -13.70
N GLY A 128 -8.17 14.93 -14.64
CA GLY A 128 -9.04 14.79 -15.79
C GLY A 128 -8.53 13.72 -16.75
N ASP A 129 -9.17 13.62 -17.91
CA ASP A 129 -8.79 12.63 -18.91
C ASP A 129 -7.36 12.90 -19.39
N ASN A 130 -6.61 11.81 -19.60
CA ASN A 130 -5.22 11.85 -20.07
C ASN A 130 -4.29 12.68 -19.17
N GLY A 131 -4.52 12.64 -17.86
CA GLY A 131 -3.69 13.34 -16.88
C GLY A 131 -3.85 14.87 -16.91
N THR A 132 -4.89 15.41 -17.53
CA THR A 132 -5.17 16.85 -17.53
C THR A 132 -5.56 17.37 -16.14
N PRO A 133 -5.40 18.68 -15.87
CA PRO A 133 -5.90 19.28 -14.64
C PRO A 133 -7.42 19.07 -14.46
N SER A 134 -7.87 18.94 -13.21
CA SER A 134 -9.30 18.81 -12.87
C SER A 134 -9.73 19.81 -11.80
N THR A 135 -11.02 20.10 -11.77
CA THR A 135 -11.66 20.94 -10.72
C THR A 135 -12.43 20.11 -9.70
N TRP A 136 -12.33 18.78 -9.77
CA TRP A 136 -12.98 17.87 -8.84
C TRP A 136 -12.41 18.01 -7.43
N HIS A 137 -13.24 17.67 -6.43
CA HIS A 137 -12.92 17.92 -5.03
C HIS A 137 -11.65 17.21 -4.55
N ILE A 138 -11.38 16.01 -5.06
CA ILE A 138 -10.17 15.24 -4.73
C ILE A 138 -8.93 15.68 -5.51
N SER A 139 -9.08 16.52 -6.53
CA SER A 139 -7.93 16.95 -7.34
C SER A 139 -7.15 18.06 -6.64
N SER A 140 -5.83 18.09 -6.86
CA SER A 140 -5.00 19.24 -6.48
C SER A 140 -5.20 20.46 -7.38
N GLY A 141 -5.99 20.35 -8.46
CA GLY A 141 -6.10 21.38 -9.49
C GLY A 141 -5.00 21.33 -10.55
N GLU A 142 -4.03 20.42 -10.40
CA GLU A 142 -2.91 20.24 -11.33
C GLU A 142 -3.06 18.97 -12.16
N GLY A 143 -2.43 18.95 -13.33
CA GLY A 143 -2.33 17.75 -14.15
C GLY A 143 -1.30 16.77 -13.62
N TYR A 144 -1.27 15.56 -14.17
CA TYR A 144 -0.31 14.53 -13.81
C TYR A 144 1.12 15.02 -14.03
N LYS A 145 1.91 15.04 -12.96
CA LYS A 145 3.25 15.65 -12.94
C LYS A 145 4.23 15.05 -13.96
N PHE A 146 4.10 13.75 -14.25
CA PHE A 146 5.01 13.05 -15.16
C PHE A 146 4.40 12.81 -16.55
N ILE A 147 3.44 13.64 -16.97
CA ILE A 147 2.80 13.49 -18.28
C ILE A 147 3.81 13.57 -19.44
N GLY A 148 4.84 14.42 -19.34
CA GLY A 148 5.91 14.50 -20.33
C GLY A 148 6.70 13.19 -20.44
N ASN A 149 7.17 12.65 -19.31
CA ASN A 149 7.89 11.37 -19.28
C ASN A 149 7.03 10.20 -19.78
N LEU A 150 5.72 10.21 -19.49
CA LEU A 150 4.80 9.20 -20.00
C LEU A 150 4.66 9.29 -21.52
N ASN A 151 4.48 10.50 -22.07
CA ASN A 151 4.38 10.69 -23.51
C ASN A 151 5.66 10.24 -24.23
N ASP A 152 6.83 10.63 -23.71
CA ASP A 152 8.12 10.21 -24.26
C ASP A 152 8.29 8.67 -24.22
N LEU A 153 7.84 8.03 -23.13
CA LEU A 153 7.86 6.58 -23.01
C LEU A 153 6.91 5.91 -24.01
N GLU A 154 5.68 6.42 -24.17
CA GLU A 154 4.72 5.88 -25.13
C GLU A 154 5.20 6.00 -26.57
N ASP A 155 5.81 7.14 -26.93
CA ASP A 155 6.41 7.33 -28.26
C ASP A 155 7.56 6.35 -28.50
N ASP A 156 8.42 6.10 -27.50
CA ASP A 156 9.49 5.12 -27.58
C ASP A 156 8.97 3.67 -27.70
N LEU A 157 7.93 3.31 -26.95
CA LEU A 157 7.40 1.94 -26.91
C LEU A 157 6.50 1.60 -28.10
N TYR A 158 5.75 2.57 -28.60
CA TYR A 158 4.65 2.35 -29.55
C TYR A 158 4.82 3.12 -30.87
N GLY A 159 5.80 4.01 -30.96
CA GLY A 159 6.11 4.84 -32.13
C GLY A 159 5.60 6.27 -31.99
N GLU A 160 6.23 7.19 -32.72
CA GLU A 160 5.95 8.64 -32.67
C GLU A 160 4.47 8.96 -32.86
N GLY A 161 3.90 9.75 -31.93
CA GLY A 161 2.52 10.23 -31.97
C GLY A 161 1.52 9.30 -31.28
N ASN A 162 1.97 8.22 -30.63
CA ASN A 162 1.11 7.30 -29.86
C ASN A 162 0.93 7.73 -28.40
N ILE A 163 1.02 9.03 -28.13
CA ILE A 163 0.75 9.62 -26.83
C ILE A 163 -0.68 9.36 -26.37
N ASN A 164 -0.85 9.24 -25.06
CA ASN A 164 -2.07 8.91 -24.35
C ASN A 164 -2.65 7.52 -24.64
N SER A 165 -1.91 6.64 -25.31
CA SER A 165 -2.38 5.30 -25.70
C SER A 165 -2.58 4.34 -24.53
N THR A 166 -2.00 4.65 -23.36
CA THR A 166 -2.08 3.81 -22.16
C THR A 166 -3.11 4.26 -21.14
N PHE A 167 -3.72 5.44 -21.30
CA PHE A 167 -4.78 5.90 -20.41
C PHE A 167 -6.05 5.07 -20.56
N THR A 168 -6.64 4.69 -19.42
CA THR A 168 -7.95 4.02 -19.35
C THR A 168 -9.07 5.02 -19.04
N ASN A 169 -8.76 6.10 -18.32
CA ASN A 169 -9.67 7.18 -17.92
C ASN A 169 -10.97 6.75 -17.22
N LYS A 170 -10.98 5.56 -16.59
CA LYS A 170 -12.20 4.96 -16.05
C LYS A 170 -11.96 4.38 -14.66
N VAL A 171 -12.69 4.90 -13.68
CA VAL A 171 -12.73 4.31 -12.33
C VAL A 171 -13.45 2.96 -12.37
N ASN A 172 -12.78 1.93 -11.86
CA ASN A 172 -13.28 0.56 -11.81
C ASN A 172 -14.32 0.35 -10.71
N GLU A 173 -14.14 0.99 -9.55
CA GLU A 173 -15.04 0.86 -8.40
C GLU A 173 -15.17 2.20 -7.64
N ASN A 174 -16.39 2.70 -7.50
CA ASN A 174 -16.64 3.95 -6.77
C ASN A 174 -16.20 3.81 -5.29
N GLY A 175 -15.50 4.82 -4.80
CA GLY A 175 -14.96 4.87 -3.44
C GLY A 175 -13.65 4.11 -3.25
N TYR A 176 -13.07 3.54 -4.30
CA TYR A 176 -11.82 2.79 -4.27
C TYR A 176 -10.89 3.24 -5.39
N LEU A 177 -9.70 3.68 -5.02
CA LEU A 177 -8.62 3.85 -5.99
C LEU A 177 -8.06 2.48 -6.33
N SER A 178 -8.35 2.01 -7.54
CA SER A 178 -8.03 0.65 -7.99
C SER A 178 -6.90 0.66 -9.00
N GLU A 179 -6.27 -0.51 -9.18
CA GLU A 179 -5.46 -0.75 -10.36
C GLU A 179 -6.21 -0.32 -11.62
N LYS A 180 -5.48 0.19 -12.61
CA LYS A 180 -6.01 0.52 -13.93
C LYS A 180 -7.07 1.62 -13.99
N ASP A 181 -7.31 2.35 -12.90
CA ASP A 181 -8.28 3.46 -12.89
C ASP A 181 -7.89 4.61 -13.83
N TYR A 182 -6.59 4.85 -13.98
CA TYR A 182 -6.06 5.95 -14.81
C TYR A 182 -5.33 5.46 -16.05
N ASN A 183 -4.55 4.38 -15.92
CA ASN A 183 -3.65 3.89 -16.95
C ASN A 183 -3.61 2.37 -16.90
N LYS A 184 -3.44 1.67 -18.03
CA LYS A 184 -3.41 0.21 -18.10
C LYS A 184 -2.30 -0.43 -17.23
N TYR A 185 -1.29 0.35 -16.85
CA TYR A 185 -0.20 -0.06 -15.95
C TYR A 185 -0.24 0.62 -14.57
N ALA A 186 -1.29 1.36 -14.25
CA ALA A 186 -1.46 1.96 -12.93
C ALA A 186 -1.85 0.90 -11.89
N GLY A 187 -1.35 1.05 -10.67
CA GLY A 187 -1.66 0.12 -9.60
C GLY A 187 -0.96 0.45 -8.28
N TRP A 188 -1.21 -0.40 -7.29
CA TRP A 188 -0.60 -0.31 -5.98
C TRP A 188 0.72 -1.09 -5.95
N MET A 189 1.80 -0.40 -5.58
CA MET A 189 3.13 -0.97 -5.52
C MET A 189 3.61 -1.07 -4.07
N ILE A 190 4.21 -2.20 -3.72
CA ILE A 190 4.85 -2.39 -2.42
C ILE A 190 6.35 -2.12 -2.56
N ILE A 191 6.79 -1.04 -1.91
CA ILE A 191 8.19 -0.63 -1.86
C ILE A 191 8.68 -0.88 -0.44
N ILE A 192 9.67 -1.77 -0.29
CA ILE A 192 10.25 -2.11 1.00
C ILE A 192 11.69 -1.64 1.03
N ASN A 193 12.03 -0.79 2.00
CA ASN A 193 13.37 -0.22 2.13
C ASN A 193 13.90 0.41 0.83
N LYS A 194 13.03 1.13 0.11
CA LYS A 194 13.30 1.80 -1.19
C LYS A 194 13.42 0.88 -2.41
N SER A 195 13.11 -0.42 -2.27
CA SER A 195 13.23 -1.40 -3.34
C SER A 195 11.90 -2.08 -3.64
N THR A 196 11.68 -2.37 -4.92
CA THR A 196 10.60 -3.25 -5.42
C THR A 196 11.09 -4.63 -5.79
N ASP A 197 12.39 -4.91 -5.65
CA ASP A 197 12.95 -6.27 -5.75
C ASP A 197 12.63 -7.05 -4.47
N ASN A 198 11.37 -7.44 -4.35
CA ASN A 198 10.79 -8.11 -3.20
C ASN A 198 9.59 -8.97 -3.63
N LEU A 199 9.07 -9.80 -2.73
CA LEU A 199 7.90 -10.67 -2.99
C LEU A 199 6.54 -9.97 -2.86
N GLY A 200 6.49 -8.65 -3.02
CA GLY A 200 5.28 -7.84 -2.89
C GLY A 200 4.62 -8.01 -1.51
N CYS A 201 3.33 -8.31 -1.51
CA CYS A 201 2.51 -8.47 -0.30
C CYS A 201 3.03 -9.56 0.63
N ASP A 202 3.68 -10.58 0.05
CA ASP A 202 4.08 -11.79 0.76
C ASP A 202 5.53 -11.73 1.25
N GLN A 203 6.23 -10.60 1.05
CA GLN A 203 7.56 -10.40 1.57
C GLN A 203 7.56 -10.48 3.10
N VAL A 204 8.25 -11.49 3.65
CA VAL A 204 8.51 -11.60 5.09
C VAL A 204 9.40 -10.45 5.54
N LEU A 205 8.96 -9.74 6.57
CA LEU A 205 9.59 -8.53 7.07
C LEU A 205 10.64 -8.82 8.15
N LYS A 206 11.59 -7.90 8.26
CA LYS A 206 12.62 -7.83 9.28
C LYS A 206 12.38 -6.63 10.19
N ASN A 207 12.99 -6.67 11.38
CA ASN A 207 12.91 -5.56 12.31
C ASN A 207 13.47 -4.27 11.67
N ASN A 208 12.72 -3.18 11.81
CA ASN A 208 12.95 -1.86 11.23
C ASN A 208 12.72 -1.71 9.72
N ASP A 209 12.12 -2.69 9.05
CA ASP A 209 11.71 -2.51 7.66
C ASP A 209 10.73 -1.34 7.50
N LYS A 210 10.84 -0.64 6.38
CA LYS A 210 9.94 0.43 5.95
C LYS A 210 9.11 -0.07 4.76
N VAL A 211 7.81 -0.27 4.97
CA VAL A 211 6.84 -0.72 3.97
C VAL A 211 6.05 0.49 3.46
N ASP A 212 6.11 0.76 2.16
CA ASP A 212 5.33 1.81 1.50
C ASP A 212 4.43 1.17 0.44
N LEU A 213 3.12 1.25 0.67
CA LEU A 213 2.10 0.92 -0.33
C LEU A 213 1.75 2.19 -1.07
N ASN A 214 2.25 2.36 -2.29
CA ASN A 214 2.14 3.62 -3.00
C ASN A 214 1.52 3.41 -4.39
N PHE A 215 0.63 4.32 -4.77
CA PHE A 215 -0.02 4.25 -6.07
C PHE A 215 0.88 4.81 -7.16
N THR A 216 1.11 4.02 -8.20
CA THR A 216 1.79 4.42 -9.43
C THR A 216 0.78 4.54 -10.57
N MET A 217 1.00 5.54 -11.43
CA MET A 217 0.34 5.66 -12.73
C MET A 217 0.99 4.77 -13.79
N PHE A 218 2.24 4.34 -13.60
CA PHE A 218 2.93 3.49 -14.56
C PHE A 218 4.10 2.71 -13.95
N MET A 219 3.84 1.45 -13.54
CA MET A 219 4.86 0.44 -13.15
C MET A 219 5.91 0.88 -12.12
N GLY A 220 5.71 1.97 -11.39
CA GLY A 220 6.63 2.53 -10.39
C GLY A 220 7.65 3.54 -10.91
N PHE A 221 7.67 3.88 -12.21
CA PHE A 221 8.64 4.84 -12.75
C PHE A 221 8.51 6.22 -12.08
N ASP A 222 7.27 6.64 -11.86
CA ASP A 222 6.83 7.85 -11.14
C ASP A 222 7.01 7.77 -9.62
N LEU A 223 7.38 6.60 -9.10
CA LEU A 223 7.72 6.36 -7.70
C LEU A 223 9.23 6.16 -7.50
N GLY A 224 10.03 6.44 -8.53
CA GLY A 224 11.48 6.34 -8.46
C GLY A 224 12.01 4.92 -8.58
N GLN A 225 11.23 4.01 -9.17
CA GLN A 225 11.60 2.62 -9.36
C GLN A 225 12.01 2.37 -10.80
N LYS A 226 13.14 1.69 -10.98
CA LYS A 226 13.50 1.07 -12.26
C LYS A 226 12.56 -0.11 -12.46
N SER A 227 11.95 -0.20 -13.64
CA SER A 227 10.89 -1.18 -13.89
C SER A 227 10.82 -1.57 -15.37
N TRP A 228 9.83 -2.39 -15.71
CA TRP A 228 9.64 -2.93 -17.05
C TRP A 228 8.36 -2.38 -17.67
N ALA A 229 8.41 -2.10 -18.97
CA ALA A 229 7.26 -1.72 -19.78
C ALA A 229 7.18 -2.59 -21.04
N GLU A 230 5.97 -2.88 -21.49
CA GLU A 230 5.76 -3.71 -22.68
C GLU A 230 5.67 -2.83 -23.93
N ASN A 231 6.50 -3.13 -24.93
CA ASN A 231 6.51 -2.44 -26.22
C ASN A 231 5.43 -2.96 -27.18
N ALA A 232 5.30 -2.35 -28.37
CA ALA A 232 4.32 -2.75 -29.38
C ALA A 232 4.45 -4.21 -29.87
N GLN A 233 5.59 -4.86 -29.64
CA GLN A 233 5.85 -6.26 -30.01
C GLN A 233 5.53 -7.24 -28.87
N GLY A 234 5.00 -6.76 -27.74
CA GLY A 234 4.72 -7.57 -26.55
C GLY A 234 5.99 -7.94 -25.77
N GLN A 235 7.11 -7.25 -26.01
CA GLN A 235 8.36 -7.48 -25.31
C GLN A 235 8.47 -6.53 -24.12
N TRP A 236 8.81 -7.08 -22.97
CA TRP A 236 9.12 -6.29 -21.77
C TRP A 236 10.53 -5.72 -21.87
N VAL A 237 10.62 -4.40 -21.87
CA VAL A 237 11.87 -3.65 -21.88
C VAL A 237 12.03 -2.86 -20.59
N GLU A 238 13.24 -2.86 -20.04
CA GLU A 238 13.53 -2.16 -18.81
C GLU A 238 13.73 -0.67 -19.07
N LYS A 239 13.19 0.18 -18.20
CA LYS A 239 13.28 1.64 -18.31
C LYS A 239 13.73 2.27 -16.99
N PRO A 240 14.45 3.40 -17.05
CA PRO A 240 14.85 4.11 -15.85
C PRO A 240 13.64 4.73 -15.15
N ALA A 241 13.81 5.00 -13.86
CA ALA A 241 12.83 5.78 -13.11
C ALA A 241 12.78 7.24 -13.60
N TRP A 242 11.63 7.90 -13.41
CA TRP A 242 11.43 9.32 -13.77
C TRP A 242 11.73 10.28 -12.62
N THR A 243 11.99 9.72 -11.44
CA THR A 243 12.22 10.50 -10.22
C THR A 243 13.07 9.72 -9.22
N ILE A 244 13.41 10.37 -8.12
CA ILE A 244 14.03 9.76 -6.94
C ILE A 244 12.95 9.39 -5.93
N TYR A 245 13.03 8.17 -5.40
CA TYR A 245 12.15 7.69 -4.32
C TYR A 245 12.52 8.32 -2.97
N SER A 246 11.51 8.73 -2.19
CA SER A 246 11.66 9.13 -0.79
C SER A 246 10.55 8.53 0.08
N PHE A 247 10.96 7.88 1.18
CA PHE A 247 10.04 7.43 2.22
C PHE A 247 9.67 8.57 3.18
N GLU A 248 10.42 9.67 3.22
CA GLU A 248 10.20 10.76 4.17
C GLU A 248 9.09 11.71 3.66
N ASN A 249 8.36 12.35 4.58
CA ASN A 249 7.11 13.09 4.26
C ASN A 249 7.31 14.38 3.44
N ASN A 250 8.54 14.85 3.26
CA ASN A 250 8.81 16.24 2.88
C ASN A 250 9.38 16.47 1.49
N GLU A 251 9.73 15.45 0.72
CA GLU A 251 10.31 15.66 -0.60
C GLU A 251 9.28 15.35 -1.68
N PHE A 252 8.85 16.38 -2.41
CA PHE A 252 8.27 16.12 -3.71
C PHE A 252 9.34 15.41 -4.55
N PRO A 253 8.96 14.37 -5.30
CA PRO A 253 9.90 13.65 -6.14
C PRO A 253 10.66 14.65 -7.05
N ILE A 254 12.00 14.62 -7.02
CA ILE A 254 12.84 15.43 -7.93
C ILE A 254 12.83 14.72 -9.28
N ILE A 255 12.29 15.39 -10.31
CA ILE A 255 12.25 14.87 -11.68
C ILE A 255 13.69 14.73 -12.18
N LEU A 256 14.01 13.56 -12.75
CA LEU A 256 15.33 13.22 -13.31
C LEU A 256 15.45 13.64 -14.77
#